data_AF-A0A521SMS5-F1
#
_entry.id   AF-A0A521SMS5-F1
#
_cell.length_a   1.000
_cell.length_b   1.000
_cell.length_c   1.000
_cell.angle_alpha   90.00
_cell.angle_beta   90.00
_cell.angle_gamma   90.00
#
_symmetry.space_group_name_H-M   'P 1'
#
loop_
_entity.id
_entity.type
_entity.pdbx_description
1 polymer ?
#
loop_
_entity_poly.entity_id
_entity_poly.type
_entity_poly.pdbx_seq_one_letter_code
_entity_poly.pdbx_strand_id
1 'polypeptide(L)'
;RLIDQLRAEKVPAIFGSEVFPSKILDQIGKEAGVKFISTLRDDDLPGAAEAPEHTYIGMMVEDVKTMASVLGGKGDSLNEIDPRNLP
;
A
#
# COMPACT_ATOMS: atom_id res chain seq x y z
N ARG A 1 5.59 -15.16 17.20
CA ARG A 1 4.25 -15.39 16.62
C ARG A 1 4.09 -14.73 15.24
N LEU A 2 4.20 -13.41 15.09
CA LEU A 2 4.00 -12.75 13.78
C LEU A 2 5.06 -13.19 12.75
N ILE A 3 6.35 -13.10 13.08
CA ILE A 3 7.45 -13.54 12.19
C ILE A 3 7.29 -15.02 11.80
N ASP A 4 6.91 -15.88 12.74
CA ASP A 4 6.69 -17.31 12.48
C ASP A 4 5.54 -17.53 11.50
N GLN A 5 4.43 -16.79 11.67
CA GLN A 5 3.29 -16.85 10.76
C GLN A 5 3.68 -16.36 9.35
N LEU A 6 4.39 -15.25 9.25
CA LEU A 6 4.82 -14.70 7.97
C LEU A 6 5.68 -15.69 7.19
N ARG A 7 6.59 -16.39 7.87
CA ARG A 7 7.41 -17.46 7.29
C ARG A 7 6.56 -18.68 6.89
N ALA A 8 5.60 -19.08 7.72
CA ALA A 8 4.73 -20.23 7.47
C ALA A 8 3.80 -20.02 6.27
N GLU A 9 3.18 -18.84 6.17
CA GLU A 9 2.25 -18.46 5.10
C GLU A 9 2.98 -18.06 3.80
N LYS A 10 4.30 -17.86 3.86
CA LYS A 10 5.14 -17.50 2.71
C LYS A 10 4.64 -16.25 1.97
N VAL A 11 4.13 -15.27 2.73
CA VAL A 11 3.63 -14.01 2.15
C VAL A 11 4.79 -13.20 1.56
N PRO A 12 4.64 -12.60 0.38
CA PRO A 12 5.73 -11.86 -0.26
C PRO A 12 5.94 -10.44 0.32
N ALA A 13 4.89 -9.88 0.95
CA ALA A 13 4.92 -8.53 1.50
C ALA A 13 3.93 -8.34 2.67
N ILE A 14 4.20 -7.34 3.48
CA ILE A 14 3.32 -6.77 4.50
C ILE A 14 3.08 -5.32 4.12
N PHE A 15 1.83 -4.88 4.20
CA PHE A 15 1.45 -3.51 3.95
C PHE A 15 1.09 -2.83 5.27
N GLY A 16 1.69 -1.68 5.51
CA GLY A 16 1.39 -0.81 6.64
C GLY A 16 0.96 0.57 6.14
N SER A 17 0.24 1.27 7.00
CA SER A 17 -0.15 2.66 6.76
C SER A 17 1.06 3.59 6.76
N GLU A 18 1.02 4.62 5.91
CA GLU A 18 2.06 5.65 5.76
C GLU A 18 2.48 6.30 7.09
N VAL A 19 1.56 6.44 8.04
CA VAL A 19 1.83 7.04 9.36
C VAL A 19 2.55 6.11 10.33
N PHE A 20 2.79 4.84 9.96
CA PHE A 20 3.51 3.87 10.79
C PHE A 20 4.86 3.36 10.22
N PRO A 21 5.77 4.18 9.65
CA PRO A 21 7.11 3.71 9.35
C PRO A 21 7.89 3.61 10.66
N SER A 22 7.98 2.40 11.20
CA SER A 22 8.73 2.16 12.42
C SER A 22 9.88 1.19 12.16
N LYS A 23 11.00 1.43 12.85
CA LYS A 23 12.14 0.51 12.91
C LYS A 23 11.75 -0.93 13.29
N ILE A 24 10.58 -1.10 13.94
CA ILE A 24 10.02 -2.40 14.31
C ILE A 24 9.55 -3.16 13.07
N LEU A 25 8.85 -2.50 12.13
CA LEU A 25 8.33 -3.15 10.93
C LEU A 25 9.45 -3.53 9.97
N ASP A 26 10.48 -2.69 9.86
CA ASP A 26 11.71 -3.04 9.12
C ASP A 26 12.39 -4.28 9.71
N GLN A 27 12.48 -4.36 11.04
CA GLN A 27 13.07 -5.50 11.73
C GLN A 27 12.22 -6.77 11.52
N ILE A 28 10.90 -6.68 11.59
CA ILE A 28 9.98 -7.79 11.30
C ILE A 28 10.18 -8.26 9.86
N GLY A 29 10.21 -7.35 8.88
CA GLY A 29 10.44 -7.70 7.47
C GLY A 29 11.77 -8.40 7.26
N LYS A 30 12.85 -7.88 7.86
CA LYS A 30 14.18 -8.48 7.82
C LYS A 30 14.23 -9.88 8.43
N GLU A 31 13.61 -10.08 9.60
CA GLU A 31 13.59 -11.37 10.26
C GLU A 31 12.68 -12.38 9.53
N ALA A 32 11.53 -11.95 9.02
CA ALA A 32 10.60 -12.81 8.30
C ALA A 32 11.05 -13.11 6.86
N GLY A 33 11.93 -12.30 6.28
CA GLY A 33 12.29 -12.38 4.86
C GLY A 33 11.19 -11.83 3.95
N VAL A 34 10.46 -10.82 4.41
CA VAL A 34 9.26 -10.28 3.76
C VAL A 34 9.46 -8.79 3.49
N LYS A 35 8.95 -8.30 2.35
CA LYS A 35 9.01 -6.86 2.03
C LYS A 35 7.99 -6.10 2.87
N PHE A 36 8.43 -5.03 3.54
CA PHE A 36 7.52 -4.11 4.20
C PHE A 36 7.24 -2.91 3.29
N ILE A 37 5.96 -2.60 3.07
CA ILE A 37 5.48 -1.51 2.23
C ILE A 37 4.73 -0.53 3.12
N SER A 38 5.26 0.68 3.27
CA SER A 38 4.75 1.71 4.17
C SER A 38 4.01 2.83 3.44
N THR A 39 3.46 2.57 2.26
CA THR A 39 2.90 3.61 1.39
C THR A 39 1.40 3.46 1.18
N LEU A 40 0.76 2.50 1.85
CA LEU A 40 -0.70 2.43 1.81
C LEU A 40 -1.29 3.55 2.67
N ARG A 41 -2.35 4.15 2.16
CA ARG A 41 -3.03 5.29 2.79
C ARG A 41 -4.38 4.83 3.32
N ASP A 42 -4.62 5.07 4.61
CA ASP A 42 -5.88 4.75 5.27
C ASP A 42 -6.65 5.98 5.73
N ASP A 43 -5.97 7.10 5.98
CA ASP A 43 -6.55 8.38 6.41
C ASP A 43 -6.08 9.61 5.61
N ASP A 44 -5.10 9.47 4.72
CA ASP A 44 -4.52 10.58 3.93
C ASP A 44 -4.79 10.47 2.42
N LEU A 45 -5.57 11.39 1.89
CA LEU A 45 -5.88 11.43 0.45
C LEU A 45 -4.66 11.90 -0.35
N PRO A 46 -4.42 11.34 -1.56
CA PRO A 46 -3.26 11.71 -2.34
C PRO A 46 -3.39 13.13 -2.92
N GLY A 47 -2.25 13.76 -3.20
CA GLY A 47 -2.21 15.10 -3.77
C GLY A 47 -2.66 16.21 -2.81
N ALA A 48 -2.65 17.45 -3.28
CA ALA A 48 -3.17 18.60 -2.53
C ALA A 48 -4.70 18.61 -2.54
N ALA A 49 -5.34 19.36 -1.63
CA ALA A 49 -6.81 19.39 -1.49
C ALA A 49 -7.61 19.68 -2.79
N GLU A 50 -7.02 20.43 -3.73
CA GLU A 50 -7.63 20.79 -5.02
C GLU A 50 -7.26 19.82 -6.16
N ALA A 51 -6.44 18.81 -5.87
CA ALA A 51 -5.97 17.86 -6.87
C ALA A 51 -7.08 16.87 -7.26
N PRO A 52 -7.20 16.49 -8.54
CA PRO A 52 -8.21 15.53 -8.99
C PRO A 52 -8.20 14.19 -8.23
N GLU A 53 -7.03 13.77 -7.78
CA GLU A 53 -6.79 12.55 -7.03
C GLU A 53 -7.07 12.67 -5.52
N HIS A 54 -7.33 13.87 -5.00
CA HIS A 54 -7.59 14.10 -3.57
C HIS A 54 -9.01 13.65 -3.18
N THR A 55 -9.25 12.36 -3.36
CA THR A 55 -10.53 11.68 -3.22
C THR A 55 -10.30 10.28 -2.69
N TYR A 56 -11.37 9.67 -2.17
CA TYR A 56 -11.34 8.26 -1.78
C TYR A 56 -10.97 7.34 -2.96
N ILE A 57 -11.45 7.64 -4.18
CA ILE A 57 -11.14 6.82 -5.36
C ILE A 57 -9.65 6.96 -5.73
N GLY A 58 -9.08 8.16 -5.68
CA GLY A 58 -7.65 8.37 -5.91
C GLY A 58 -6.80 7.58 -4.91
N MET A 59 -7.17 7.60 -3.63
CA MET A 59 -6.52 6.79 -2.59
C MET A 59 -6.58 5.28 -2.91
N MET A 60 -7.77 4.77 -3.26
CA MET A 60 -7.94 3.36 -3.61
C MET A 60 -7.16 2.96 -4.87
N VAL A 61 -7.06 3.84 -5.87
CA VAL A 61 -6.27 3.59 -7.08
C VAL A 61 -4.78 3.44 -6.73
N GLU A 62 -4.21 4.36 -5.97
CA GLU A 62 -2.80 4.31 -5.54
C GLU A 62 -2.50 3.08 -4.67
N ASP A 63 -3.40 2.76 -3.73
CA ASP A 63 -3.24 1.62 -2.84
C ASP A 63 -3.29 0.29 -3.60
N VAL A 64 -4.28 0.10 -4.48
CA VAL A 64 -4.41 -1.14 -5.26
C VAL A 64 -3.30 -1.25 -6.29
N LYS A 65 -2.85 -0.13 -6.87
CA LYS A 65 -1.69 -0.09 -7.77
C LYS A 65 -0.42 -0.56 -7.06
N THR A 66 -0.20 -0.10 -5.83
CA THR A 66 0.91 -0.51 -4.97
C THR A 66 0.81 -2.00 -4.64
N MET A 67 -0.34 -2.47 -4.15
CA MET A 67 -0.57 -3.87 -3.82
C MET A 67 -0.35 -4.78 -5.02
N ALA A 68 -0.97 -4.47 -6.16
CA ALA A 68 -0.84 -5.26 -7.38
C ALA A 68 0.62 -5.37 -7.83
N SER A 69 1.36 -4.26 -7.81
CA SER A 69 2.77 -4.26 -8.24
C SER A 69 3.66 -5.07 -7.30
N VAL A 70 3.47 -4.93 -5.98
CA VAL A 70 4.27 -5.65 -4.96
C VAL A 70 3.98 -7.15 -4.98
N LEU A 71 2.73 -7.54 -5.23
CA LEU A 71 2.29 -8.93 -5.32
C LEU A 71 2.59 -9.59 -6.68
N GLY A 72 3.27 -8.89 -7.61
CA GLY A 72 3.72 -9.42 -8.90
C GLY A 72 2.71 -9.29 -10.05
N GLY A 73 1.63 -8.53 -9.84
CA GLY A 73 0.67 -8.12 -10.87
C GLY A 73 1.08 -6.85 -11.62
N LYS A 74 0.14 -6.30 -12.40
CA LYS A 74 0.33 -5.08 -13.20
C LYS A 74 -0.45 -3.91 -12.59
N GLY A 75 0.19 -3.13 -11.72
CA GLY A 75 -0.46 -1.98 -11.07
C GLY A 75 -0.96 -0.91 -12.06
N ASP A 76 -0.26 -0.72 -13.19
CA ASP A 76 -0.62 0.27 -14.20
C ASP A 76 -1.96 0.02 -14.90
N SER A 77 -2.56 -1.17 -14.71
CA SER A 77 -3.91 -1.48 -15.23
C SER A 77 -5.00 -0.57 -14.63
N LEU A 78 -4.70 0.15 -13.55
CA LEU A 78 -5.63 1.06 -12.87
C LEU A 78 -5.53 2.51 -13.36
N ASN A 79 -4.56 2.85 -14.22
CA ASN A 79 -4.31 4.23 -14.66
C ASN A 79 -5.46 4.84 -15.46
N GLU A 80 -6.42 4.03 -15.93
CA GLU A 80 -7.60 4.47 -16.68
C GLU A 80 -8.78 4.87 -15.78
N ILE A 81 -8.68 4.65 -14.47
CA ILE A 81 -9.73 5.04 -13.52
C ILE A 81 -9.65 6.55 -13.29
N ASP A 82 -10.75 7.24 -13.55
CA ASP A 82 -10.89 8.66 -13.19
C ASP A 82 -11.06 8.79 -11.66
N PRO A 83 -10.12 9.46 -10.96
CA PRO A 83 -10.18 9.55 -9.52
C PRO A 83 -11.12 10.67 -9.03
N ARG A 84 -11.67 11.51 -9.91
CA ARG A 84 -12.46 12.68 -9.50
C ARG A 84 -13.77 12.29 -8.81
N ASN A 85 -14.19 13.12 -7.86
CA ASN A 85 -15.54 13.05 -7.33
C ASN A 85 -16.56 13.37 -8.42
N LEU A 86 -17.73 12.72 -8.35
CA LEU A 86 -18.85 13.07 -9.20
C LEU A 86 -19.40 14.46 -8.80
N PRO A 87 -19.85 15.27 -9.77
CA PRO A 87 -20.48 16.56 -9.50
C PRO A 87 -21.81 16.43 -8.73
#